data_AF-A0A2P1P7Y6-F1
#
_entry.id   AF-A0A2P1P7Y6-F1
#
_cell.length_a   1.000
_cell.length_b   1.000
_cell.length_c   1.000
_cell.angle_alpha   90.00
_cell.angle_beta   90.00
_cell.angle_gamma   90.00
#
_symmetry.space_group_name_H-M   'P 1'
#
loop_
_entity.id
_entity.type
_entity.pdbx_description
1 polymer ?
#
loop_
_entity_poly.entity_id
_entity_poly.type
_entity_poly.pdbx_seq_one_letter_code
_entity_poly.pdbx_strand_id
1 'polypeptide(L)'
;MRTIFFAIFLSLFLQSCATKHIIGQHVDPSDISIIKEKKYNKDQVAELLAAPSFISEKDPNVWYYISRNMKTYPLSKPRVEKQQIVKIAFNTKGNLQNLEVIEDTSESKFVFDSSVTSSQGTQESMFQHWISNFAKFGKKQDRKKR
;
A
#
# COMPACT_ATOMS: atom_id res chain seq x y z
N MET A 1 -4.22 -49.50 19.79
CA MET A 1 -3.05 -48.96 19.06
C MET A 1 -3.39 -48.43 17.66
N ARG A 2 -4.16 -49.14 16.83
CA ARG A 2 -4.50 -48.71 15.45
C ARG A 2 -5.29 -47.39 15.38
N THR A 3 -6.22 -47.16 16.31
CA THR A 3 -7.00 -45.91 16.40
C THR A 3 -6.17 -44.72 16.86
N ILE A 4 -5.18 -44.94 17.73
CA ILE A 4 -4.25 -43.91 18.22
C ILE A 4 -3.34 -43.43 17.09
N PHE A 5 -2.81 -44.36 16.27
CA PHE A 5 -2.02 -44.02 15.09
C PHE A 5 -2.81 -43.19 14.07
N PHE A 6 -4.09 -43.50 13.86
CA PHE A 6 -4.95 -42.76 12.93
C PHE A 6 -5.26 -41.34 13.44
N ALA A 7 -5.45 -41.19 14.76
CA ALA A 7 -5.67 -39.89 15.39
C ALA A 7 -4.43 -38.99 15.33
N ILE A 8 -3.23 -39.56 15.51
CA ILE A 8 -1.96 -38.83 15.35
C ILE A 8 -1.77 -38.40 13.89
N PHE A 9 -2.02 -39.29 12.93
CA PHE A 9 -1.89 -38.97 11.50
C PHE A 9 -2.86 -37.86 11.05
N LEU A 10 -4.09 -37.83 11.58
CA LEU A 10 -5.07 -36.78 11.27
C LEU A 10 -4.69 -35.41 11.86
N SER A 11 -3.99 -35.36 13.00
CA SER A 11 -3.58 -34.09 13.60
C SER A 11 -2.47 -33.39 12.82
N LEU A 12 -1.64 -34.14 12.07
CA LEU A 12 -0.60 -33.57 11.20
C LEU A 12 -1.16 -32.76 10.02
N PHE A 13 -2.42 -32.97 9.62
CA PHE A 13 -3.03 -32.23 8.50
C PHE A 13 -3.60 -30.84 8.86
N LEU A 14 -3.62 -30.46 10.14
CA LEU A 14 -4.21 -29.19 10.60
C LEU A 14 -3.21 -28.02 10.65
N GLN A 15 -2.00 -28.16 10.10
CA GLN A 15 -1.04 -27.05 10.03
C GLN A 15 -1.37 -26.10 8.88
N SER A 16 -2.42 -25.28 9.04
CA SER A 16 -2.72 -24.17 8.13
C SER A 16 -1.85 -22.97 8.50
N CYS A 17 -1.05 -22.49 7.55
CA CYS A 17 -0.31 -21.23 7.69
C CYS A 17 -1.24 -20.05 7.35
N ALA A 18 -1.42 -19.10 8.28
CA ALA A 18 -2.12 -17.85 8.00
C ALA A 18 -1.11 -16.80 7.50
N THR A 19 -1.38 -16.16 6.36
CA THR A 19 -0.53 -15.07 5.86
C THR A 19 -0.89 -13.75 6.58
N LYS A 20 0.10 -13.16 7.26
CA LYS A 20 0.01 -11.81 7.81
C LYS A 20 0.76 -10.88 6.87
N HIS A 21 0.09 -9.89 6.33
CA HIS A 21 0.67 -8.98 5.33
C HIS A 21 0.98 -7.63 5.97
N ILE A 22 2.27 -7.39 6.25
CA ILE A 22 2.76 -6.10 6.76
C ILE A 22 3.36 -5.33 5.59
N ILE A 23 2.93 -4.09 5.41
CA ILE A 23 3.40 -3.17 4.37
C ILE A 23 4.10 -1.99 5.04
N GLY A 24 5.21 -1.54 4.45
CA GLY A 24 5.95 -0.37 4.90
C GLY A 24 7.06 -0.72 5.89
N GLN A 25 7.49 0.29 6.64
CA GLN A 25 8.62 0.17 7.54
C GLN A 25 8.17 0.21 8.99
N HIS A 26 8.18 -0.94 9.65
CA HIS A 26 7.88 -1.05 11.06
C HIS A 26 9.10 -0.60 11.87
N VAL A 27 8.88 0.30 12.83
CA VAL A 27 9.92 0.79 13.73
C VAL A 27 9.66 0.17 15.09
N ASP A 28 10.68 -0.48 15.65
CA ASP A 28 10.57 -1.12 16.95
C ASP A 28 10.47 -0.04 18.07
N PRO A 29 9.62 -0.23 19.09
CA PRO A 29 9.53 0.68 20.23
C PRO A 29 10.86 0.94 20.96
N SER A 30 11.78 -0.04 20.94
CA SER A 30 13.11 0.12 21.53
C SER A 30 13.95 1.15 20.77
N ASP A 31 13.97 1.10 19.44
CA ASP A 31 14.68 2.07 18.59
C ASP A 31 14.12 3.48 18.76
N ILE A 32 12.79 3.61 18.86
CA ILE A 32 12.11 4.89 19.13
C ILE A 32 12.59 5.49 20.47
N SER A 33 12.72 4.65 21.49
CA SER A 33 13.16 5.06 22.82
C SER A 33 14.62 5.52 22.79
N ILE A 34 15.49 4.77 22.11
CA ILE A 34 16.91 5.12 21.92
C ILE A 34 17.06 6.48 21.22
N ILE A 35 16.32 6.71 20.14
CA ILE A 35 16.36 7.99 19.40
C ILE A 35 15.95 9.14 20.32
N LYS A 36 14.90 8.95 21.12
CA LYS A 36 14.36 9.97 22.02
C LYS A 36 15.32 10.30 23.18
N GLU A 37 15.93 9.29 23.79
CA GLU A 37 16.84 9.45 24.93
C GLU A 37 18.17 10.07 24.51
N LYS A 38 18.77 9.57 23.43
CA LYS A 38 20.08 10.02 22.95
C LYS A 38 20.00 11.25 22.04
N LYS A 39 18.80 11.66 21.65
CA LYS A 39 18.54 12.81 20.76
C LYS A 39 19.35 12.74 19.47
N TYR A 40 19.23 11.62 18.77
CA TYR A 40 19.97 11.38 17.53
C TYR A 40 19.71 12.46 16.48
N ASN A 41 20.75 12.75 15.71
CA ASN A 41 20.64 13.64 14.55
C ASN A 41 20.06 12.89 13.34
N LYS A 42 19.79 13.63 12.27
CA LYS A 42 19.19 13.12 11.04
C LYS A 42 19.97 11.95 10.43
N ASP A 43 21.30 12.02 10.44
CA ASP A 43 22.18 10.99 9.87
C ASP A 43 22.20 9.72 10.74
N GLN A 44 22.25 9.86 12.06
CA GLN A 44 22.19 8.75 13.01
C GLN A 44 20.84 8.04 12.98
N VAL A 45 19.74 8.79 12.80
CA VAL A 45 18.42 8.19 12.60
C VAL A 45 18.37 7.44 11.28
N ALA A 46 18.95 7.98 10.21
CA ALA A 46 19.04 7.28 8.92
C ALA A 46 19.95 6.05 8.98
N GLU A 47 20.97 6.04 9.83
CA GLU A 47 21.82 4.86 10.05
C GLU A 47 21.08 3.76 10.84
N LEU A 48 20.31 4.14 11.87
CA LEU A 48 19.55 3.20 12.69
C LEU A 48 18.32 2.65 11.96
N LEU A 49 17.52 3.54 11.36
CA LEU A 49 16.23 3.21 10.76
C LEU A 49 16.25 3.15 9.23
N ALA A 50 17.37 3.40 8.56
CA ALA A 50 17.37 3.61 7.11
C ALA A 50 16.52 4.83 6.65
N ALA A 51 16.35 4.95 5.33
CA ALA A 51 15.63 6.05 4.72
C ALA A 51 14.15 6.10 5.16
N PRO A 52 13.57 7.29 5.33
CA PRO A 52 12.16 7.43 5.70
C PRO A 52 11.23 6.91 4.60
N SER A 53 10.05 6.46 4.99
CA SER A 53 9.01 6.05 4.04
C SER A 53 8.44 7.23 3.26
N PHE A 54 8.34 8.40 3.90
CA PHE A 54 7.84 9.62 3.30
C PHE A 54 8.48 10.85 3.97
N ILE A 55 8.75 11.88 3.16
CA ILE A 55 9.26 13.18 3.61
C ILE A 55 8.15 14.20 3.39
N SER A 56 7.89 15.06 4.38
CA SER A 56 6.86 16.09 4.27
C SER A 56 7.13 17.05 3.12
N GLU A 57 6.10 17.35 2.33
CA GLU A 57 6.17 18.37 1.27
C GLU A 57 6.32 19.79 1.84
N LYS A 58 5.77 20.04 3.03
CA LYS A 58 5.82 21.37 3.69
C LYS A 58 7.17 21.65 4.32
N ASP A 59 7.83 20.62 4.87
CA ASP A 59 9.10 20.76 5.57
C ASP A 59 9.99 19.51 5.37
N PRO A 60 11.14 19.63 4.67
CA PRO A 60 12.03 18.50 4.40
C PRO A 60 12.73 17.94 5.66
N ASN A 61 12.54 18.57 6.83
CA ASN A 61 13.01 18.10 8.12
C ASN A 61 11.97 17.29 8.90
N VAL A 62 10.80 17.03 8.31
CA VAL A 62 9.79 16.15 8.91
C VAL A 62 9.75 14.84 8.12
N TRP A 63 10.12 13.77 8.81
CA TRP A 63 10.20 12.41 8.28
C TRP A 63 9.09 11.53 8.85
N TYR A 64 8.57 10.65 8.02
CA TYR A 64 7.52 9.71 8.37
C TYR A 64 7.97 8.28 8.07
N TYR A 65 7.86 7.43 9.09
CA TYR A 65 7.97 5.98 8.96
C TYR A 65 6.58 5.38 9.14
N ILE A 66 6.07 4.73 8.11
CA ILE A 66 4.68 4.26 8.08
C ILE A 66 4.71 2.74 7.94
N SER A 67 4.03 2.05 8.85
CA SER A 67 3.79 0.62 8.75
C SER A 67 2.31 0.30 8.91
N ARG A 68 1.85 -0.69 8.15
CA ARG A 68 0.45 -1.08 8.09
C ARG A 68 0.32 -2.59 8.07
N ASN A 69 -0.44 -3.15 8.99
CA ASN A 69 -0.82 -4.54 9.00
C ASN A 69 -2.19 -4.70 8.33
N MET A 70 -2.19 -5.36 7.18
CA MET A 70 -3.37 -5.63 6.37
C MET A 70 -3.91 -7.02 6.67
N LYS A 71 -5.21 -7.09 6.92
CA LYS A 71 -5.92 -8.36 7.06
C LYS A 71 -6.92 -8.53 5.92
N THR A 72 -6.79 -9.64 5.21
CA THR A 72 -7.66 -9.99 4.08
C THR A 72 -8.42 -11.25 4.44
N TYR A 73 -9.75 -11.16 4.39
CA TYR A 73 -10.62 -12.33 4.51
C TYR A 73 -11.01 -12.82 3.11
N PRO A 74 -11.23 -14.13 2.91
CA PRO A 74 -11.75 -14.66 1.66
C PRO A 74 -13.00 -13.90 1.22
N LEU A 75 -13.04 -13.50 -0.06
CA LEU A 75 -14.15 -12.73 -0.67
C LEU A 75 -14.41 -11.33 -0.06
N SER A 76 -13.48 -10.77 0.70
CA SER A 76 -13.58 -9.42 1.25
C SER A 76 -12.46 -8.51 0.77
N LYS A 77 -12.68 -7.20 0.83
CA LYS A 77 -11.62 -6.22 0.58
C LYS A 77 -10.62 -6.25 1.75
N PRO A 78 -9.30 -6.15 1.50
CA PRO A 78 -8.31 -5.98 2.55
C PRO A 78 -8.66 -4.77 3.43
N ARG A 79 -8.49 -4.91 4.74
CA ARG A 79 -8.70 -3.81 5.70
C ARG A 79 -7.46 -3.60 6.57
N VAL A 80 -7.24 -2.37 7.00
CA VAL A 80 -6.18 -2.03 7.95
C VAL A 80 -6.57 -2.54 9.33
N GLU A 81 -5.81 -3.50 9.87
CA GLU A 81 -6.02 -3.99 11.25
C GLU A 81 -5.24 -3.13 12.26
N LYS A 82 -4.00 -2.77 11.91
CA LYS A 82 -3.14 -1.90 12.72
C LYS A 82 -2.31 -1.02 11.80
N GLN A 83 -2.07 0.22 12.22
CA GLN A 83 -1.19 1.15 11.54
C GLN A 83 -0.38 1.91 12.57
N GLN A 84 0.91 2.06 12.30
CA GLN A 84 1.84 2.83 13.12
C GLN A 84 2.53 3.85 12.22
N ILE A 85 2.42 5.13 12.60
CA ILE A 85 3.07 6.25 11.95
C ILE A 85 4.03 6.87 12.96
N VAL A 86 5.33 6.78 12.69
CA VAL A 86 6.35 7.47 13.49
C VAL A 86 6.73 8.74 12.75
N LYS A 87 6.42 9.89 13.35
CA LYS A 87 6.74 11.22 12.84
C LYS A 87 7.95 11.75 13.60
N ILE A 88 9.02 12.03 12.87
CA ILE A 88 10.26 12.59 13.42
C ILE A 88 10.45 13.97 12.81
N ALA A 89 10.50 15.00 13.64
CA ALA A 89 10.80 16.36 13.24
C ALA A 89 12.21 16.73 13.69
N PHE A 90 13.02 17.21 12.75
CA PHE A 90 14.35 17.73 13.00
C PHE A 90 14.34 19.26 12.96
N ASN A 91 15.24 19.88 13.71
CA ASN A 91 15.48 21.32 13.59
C ASN A 91 16.36 21.63 12.35
N THR A 92 16.58 22.92 12.09
CA THR A 92 17.43 23.40 10.98
C THR A 92 18.89 22.95 11.06
N LYS A 93 19.37 22.51 12.23
CA LYS A 93 20.70 21.95 12.44
C LYS A 93 20.74 20.42 12.28
N GLY A 94 19.62 19.79 11.96
CA GLY A 94 19.51 18.33 11.79
C GLY A 94 19.38 17.54 13.09
N ASN A 95 19.15 18.18 14.24
CA ASN A 95 18.96 17.49 15.52
C ASN A 95 17.49 17.18 15.79
N LEU A 96 17.23 16.12 16.56
CA LEU A 96 15.88 15.76 16.98
C LEU A 96 15.17 16.92 17.69
N GLN A 97 14.06 17.38 17.13
CA GLN A 97 13.20 18.40 17.72
C GLN A 97 11.96 17.77 18.35
N ASN A 98 11.31 16.85 17.65
CA ASN A 98 10.13 16.15 18.14
C ASN A 98 10.06 14.73 17.57
N LEU A 99 9.52 13.80 18.36
CA LEU A 99 9.20 12.44 17.95
C LEU A 99 7.80 12.10 18.46
N GLU A 100 6.93 11.72 17.55
CA GLU A 100 5.55 11.37 17.83
C GLU A 100 5.21 10.01 17.20
N VAL A 101 4.54 9.14 17.95
CA VAL A 101 4.03 7.85 17.47
C VAL A 101 2.52 7.94 17.42
N ILE A 102 1.95 7.75 16.24
CA ILE A 102 0.53 7.82 15.97
C ILE A 102 0.06 6.43 15.57
N GLU A 103 -0.77 5.82 16.42
CA GLU A 103 -1.41 4.53 16.17
C GLU A 103 -2.87 4.75 15.80
N ASP A 104 -3.11 5.30 14.61
CA ASP A 104 -4.45 5.52 14.09
C ASP A 104 -4.73 4.61 12.89
N THR A 105 -5.83 3.87 12.97
CA THR A 105 -6.34 3.00 11.91
C THR A 105 -7.40 3.68 11.05
N SER A 106 -7.77 4.91 11.39
CA SER A 106 -8.79 5.68 10.69
C SER A 106 -8.37 5.94 9.25
N GLU A 107 -9.04 5.28 8.31
CA GLU A 107 -8.93 5.58 6.90
C GLU A 107 -9.63 6.92 6.62
N SER A 108 -8.91 7.88 6.05
CA SER A 108 -9.53 9.10 5.53
C SER A 108 -10.51 8.68 4.43
N LYS A 109 -11.81 8.86 4.66
CA LYS A 109 -12.83 8.60 3.63
C LYS A 109 -12.74 9.70 2.57
N PHE A 110 -11.92 9.47 1.55
CA PHE A 110 -11.97 10.30 0.34
C PHE A 110 -13.26 9.98 -0.40
N VAL A 111 -14.15 10.97 -0.48
CA VAL A 111 -15.33 10.89 -1.33
C VAL A 111 -14.86 11.25 -2.73
N PHE A 112 -14.73 10.26 -3.59
CA PHE A 112 -14.51 10.51 -5.01
C PHE A 112 -15.74 11.24 -5.56
N ASP A 113 -15.51 12.36 -6.24
CA ASP A 113 -16.58 13.01 -6.98
C ASP A 113 -17.02 12.08 -8.10
N SER A 114 -18.33 11.94 -8.27
CA SER A 114 -18.93 11.07 -9.29
C SER A 114 -18.96 11.72 -10.68
N SER A 115 -18.35 12.90 -10.82
CA SER A 115 -18.28 13.62 -12.08
C SER A 115 -17.48 12.82 -13.11
N VAL A 116 -18.13 12.56 -14.24
CA VAL A 116 -17.51 11.93 -15.41
C VAL A 116 -17.11 13.04 -16.37
N THR A 117 -15.85 13.04 -16.81
CA THR A 117 -15.43 13.94 -17.90
C THR A 117 -16.06 13.44 -19.19
N SER A 118 -16.98 14.20 -19.77
CA SER A 118 -17.58 13.85 -21.06
C SER A 118 -16.47 13.70 -22.10
N SER A 119 -16.32 12.52 -22.67
CA SER A 119 -15.34 12.30 -23.73
C SER A 119 -15.83 13.01 -25.00
N GLN A 120 -14.93 13.74 -25.68
CA GLN A 120 -15.24 14.37 -26.98
C GLN A 120 -15.29 13.36 -28.14
N GLY A 121 -15.17 12.06 -27.84
CA GLY A 121 -15.27 11.00 -28.84
C GLY A 121 -16.71 10.71 -29.21
N THR A 122 -16.91 10.15 -30.41
CA THR A 122 -18.21 9.65 -30.84
C THR A 122 -18.70 8.58 -29.86
N GLN A 123 -19.84 8.81 -29.21
CA GLN A 123 -20.50 7.79 -28.42
C GLN A 123 -21.16 6.78 -29.36
N GLU A 124 -20.41 5.74 -29.73
CA GLU A 124 -20.94 4.64 -30.51
C GLU A 124 -21.72 3.68 -29.60
N SER A 125 -22.87 3.19 -30.08
CA SER A 125 -23.59 2.12 -29.39
C SER A 125 -22.75 0.83 -29.39
N MET A 126 -22.94 -0.04 -28.39
CA MET A 126 -22.29 -1.37 -28.30
C MET A 126 -22.40 -2.16 -29.62
N PHE A 127 -23.54 -2.05 -30.32
CA PHE A 127 -23.76 -2.69 -31.61
C PHE A 127 -22.94 -2.06 -32.75
N GLN A 128 -22.75 -0.74 -32.71
CA GLN A 128 -21.93 -0.02 -33.68
C GLN A 128 -20.45 -0.40 -33.54
N HIS A 129 -19.95 -0.57 -32.30
CA HIS A 129 -18.61 -1.10 -32.06
C HIS A 129 -18.44 -2.53 -32.61
N TRP A 130 -19.45 -3.39 -32.41
CA TRP A 130 -19.46 -4.73 -32.97
C TRP A 130 -19.41 -4.70 -34.51
N ILE A 131 -20.30 -3.95 -35.15
CA ILE A 131 -20.38 -3.88 -36.62
C ILE A 131 -19.14 -3.19 -37.22
N SER A 132 -18.60 -2.15 -36.57
CA SER A 132 -17.40 -1.43 -37.02
C SER A 132 -16.16 -2.35 -37.08
N ASN A 133 -16.00 -3.23 -36.10
CA ASN A 133 -14.94 -4.24 -36.12
C ASN A 133 -15.11 -5.27 -37.24
N PHE A 134 -16.35 -5.70 -37.54
CA PHE A 134 -16.61 -6.66 -38.61
C PHE A 134 -16.63 -6.05 -40.02
N ALA A 135 -17.11 -4.81 -40.18
CA ALA A 135 -17.28 -4.16 -41.48
C ALA A 135 -15.95 -3.69 -42.12
N LYS A 136 -14.87 -3.58 -41.33
CA LYS A 136 -13.54 -3.22 -41.84
C LYS A 136 -12.88 -4.31 -42.69
N PHE A 137 -13.41 -5.54 -42.70
CA PHE A 137 -12.85 -6.66 -43.46
C PHE A 137 -13.27 -6.74 -44.94
N GLY A 138 -14.04 -5.77 -45.46
CA GLY A 138 -14.59 -5.82 -46.82
C GLY A 138 -14.05 -4.82 -47.85
N LYS A 139 -13.27 -3.80 -47.47
CA LYS A 139 -12.80 -2.79 -48.43
C LYS A 139 -11.53 -3.25 -49.14
N LYS A 140 -11.71 -3.91 -50.29
CA LYS A 140 -10.64 -4.09 -51.28
C LYS A 140 -10.21 -2.70 -51.74
N GLN A 141 -8.98 -2.32 -51.42
CA GLN A 141 -8.37 -1.06 -51.83
C GLN A 141 -8.15 -1.12 -53.34
N ASP A 142 -9.02 -0.48 -54.13
CA ASP A 142 -8.78 -0.31 -55.56
C ASP A 142 -7.53 0.57 -55.74
N ARG A 143 -6.38 -0.09 -55.90
CA ARG A 143 -5.16 0.54 -56.40
C ARG A 143 -5.43 1.00 -57.82
N LYS A 144 -5.74 2.28 -57.97
CA LYS A 144 -5.70 2.99 -59.26
C LYS A 144 -4.26 2.89 -59.79
N LYS A 145 -4.02 1.98 -60.74
CA LYS A 145 -2.75 1.83 -61.46
C LYS A 145 -2.44 3.14 -62.20
N ARG A 146 -1.27 3.71 -61.94
CA ARG A 146 -0.49 4.43 -62.95
C ARG A 146 0.39 3.43 -63.66
#